data_AF-A0A948T3C7-F1
#
_entry.id   AF-A0A948T3C7-F1
#
_cell.length_a   1.000
_cell.length_b   1.000
_cell.length_c   1.000
_cell.angle_alpha   90.00
_cell.angle_beta   90.00
_cell.angle_gamma   90.00
#
_symmetry.space_group_name_H-M   'P 1'
#
loop_
_entity.id
_entity.type
_entity.pdbx_description
1 polymer ?
#
loop_
_entity_poly.entity_id
_entity_poly.type
_entity_poly.pdbx_seq_one_letter_code
_entity_poly.pdbx_strand_id
1 'polypeptide(L)'
;MTSTPVQQRVLYVQDEENLLGPVLQLYQNEMGVSIQPAGEQQPGLSVVYQQPTGRTAVNLSESCPLLMTALNQLEQQDCYGIPVGQGQYGYLADVSQLRALLGEKFQMEHLRRASWQEWVEFVRVVQQWIAQPSKQKVVLAGHTYWLAEQASEPLASLAGVFTLAGETAYSDQVLTPVLGTVWQTPEQVANRGKDTAQISQSLGALVQLIGLESVALADASGAVQPQSLPQITREGALQAFAEGRALFYRTSTSEKTLLSPEKAEQVELFAVKFPFEESLLSGEGLTMEQLQKPVSTGAAWLTVSAEGSPEQQKEAQALLRWAYTHQQAASLAPQLATAGEDTLVDLSQALSDYVRQDVQRQADTLLTTAQ
;
A
#
# COMPACT_ATOMS: atom_id res chain seq x y z
N MET A 1 -25.85 49.45 -18.15
CA MET A 1 -24.83 48.64 -17.44
C MET A 1 -25.22 47.18 -17.63
N THR A 2 -24.63 46.51 -18.61
CA THR A 2 -24.81 45.08 -18.83
C THR A 2 -23.96 44.36 -17.78
N SER A 3 -24.59 43.76 -16.75
CA SER A 3 -23.88 42.89 -15.83
C SER A 3 -23.38 41.69 -16.61
N THR A 4 -22.07 41.53 -16.72
CA THR A 4 -21.46 40.27 -17.16
C THR A 4 -22.02 39.16 -16.27
N PRO A 5 -22.62 38.09 -16.82
CA PRO A 5 -23.09 36.99 -16.00
C PRO A 5 -21.90 36.46 -15.20
N VAL A 6 -22.03 36.44 -13.86
CA VAL A 6 -21.05 35.80 -13.00
C VAL A 6 -21.02 34.33 -13.41
N GLN A 7 -19.91 33.89 -13.99
CA GLN A 7 -19.74 32.51 -14.38
C GLN A 7 -19.80 31.67 -13.10
N GLN A 8 -20.84 30.85 -12.97
CA GLN A 8 -21.04 30.00 -11.81
C GLN A 8 -19.86 29.02 -11.71
N ARG A 9 -19.12 29.08 -10.60
CA ARG A 9 -18.02 28.15 -10.33
C ARG A 9 -18.61 26.80 -9.94
N VAL A 10 -18.16 25.74 -10.61
CA VAL A 10 -18.60 24.36 -10.36
C VAL A 10 -17.36 23.51 -10.14
N LEU A 11 -17.39 22.63 -9.14
CA LEU A 11 -16.37 21.61 -8.91
C LEU A 11 -17.02 20.23 -8.94
N TYR A 12 -16.52 19.37 -9.82
CA TYR A 12 -16.88 17.95 -9.88
C TYR A 12 -15.98 17.15 -8.94
N VAL A 13 -16.60 16.42 -8.02
CA VAL A 13 -15.91 15.63 -6.99
C VAL A 13 -16.28 14.16 -7.11
N GLN A 14 -15.28 13.29 -7.04
CA GLN A 14 -15.46 11.84 -6.88
C GLN A 14 -15.10 11.47 -5.43
N ASP A 15 -16.10 11.12 -4.64
CA ASP A 15 -15.96 10.77 -3.22
C ASP A 15 -17.08 9.79 -2.81
N GLU A 16 -16.87 8.50 -3.10
CA GLU A 16 -17.89 7.46 -2.95
C GLU A 16 -18.25 7.19 -1.48
N GLU A 17 -17.26 7.28 -0.59
CA GLU A 17 -17.44 7.07 0.85
C GLU A 17 -17.79 8.37 1.60
N ASN A 18 -17.99 9.47 0.87
CA ASN A 18 -18.36 10.77 1.41
C ASN A 18 -17.39 11.27 2.52
N LEU A 19 -16.09 11.03 2.35
CA LEU A 19 -15.05 11.48 3.29
C LEU A 19 -14.95 13.00 3.38
N LEU A 20 -15.26 13.70 2.28
CA LEU A 20 -15.19 15.16 2.17
C LEU A 20 -16.53 15.85 2.45
N GLY A 21 -17.63 15.12 2.61
CA GLY A 21 -18.99 15.67 2.72
C GLY A 21 -19.12 16.93 3.59
N PRO A 22 -18.65 16.91 4.86
CA PRO A 22 -18.71 18.08 5.74
C PRO A 22 -17.91 19.28 5.23
N VAL A 23 -16.71 19.07 4.69
CA VAL A 23 -15.86 20.16 4.18
C VAL A 23 -16.38 20.71 2.85
N LEU A 24 -16.92 19.86 1.97
CA LEU A 24 -17.56 20.27 0.71
C LEU A 24 -18.79 21.14 0.98
N GLN A 25 -19.62 20.76 1.95
CA GLN A 25 -20.81 21.53 2.33
C GLN A 25 -20.42 22.93 2.85
N LEU A 26 -19.40 23.01 3.72
CA LEU A 26 -18.93 24.30 4.22
C LEU A 26 -18.31 25.15 3.10
N TYR A 27 -17.50 24.55 2.24
CA TYR A 27 -16.88 25.24 1.10
C TYR A 27 -17.92 25.82 0.14
N GLN A 28 -18.96 25.05 -0.19
CA GLN A 28 -20.07 25.51 -1.01
C GLN A 28 -20.74 26.75 -0.41
N ASN A 29 -21.02 26.71 0.90
CA ASN A 29 -21.72 27.78 1.60
C ASN A 29 -20.89 29.07 1.70
N GLU A 30 -19.59 28.96 1.95
CA GLU A 30 -18.71 30.13 2.16
C GLU A 30 -18.15 30.71 0.86
N MET A 31 -17.83 29.85 -0.12
CA MET A 31 -17.13 30.25 -1.34
C MET A 31 -18.05 30.40 -2.56
N GLY A 32 -19.33 30.01 -2.43
CA GLY A 32 -20.32 30.11 -3.50
C GLY A 32 -20.02 29.21 -4.71
N VAL A 33 -19.33 28.10 -4.48
CA VAL A 33 -18.94 27.11 -5.52
C VAL A 33 -19.96 25.98 -5.50
N SER A 34 -20.54 25.65 -6.65
CA SER A 34 -21.44 24.51 -6.78
C SER A 34 -20.62 23.22 -6.74
N ILE A 35 -20.82 22.38 -5.73
CA ILE A 35 -20.20 21.05 -5.68
C ILE A 35 -21.15 20.03 -6.32
N GLN A 36 -20.64 19.23 -7.25
CA GLN A 36 -21.41 18.20 -7.93
C GLN A 36 -20.65 16.87 -7.92
N PRO A 37 -21.34 15.72 -7.79
CA PRO A 37 -20.70 14.42 -8.03
C PRO A 37 -20.22 14.37 -9.49
N ALA A 38 -19.05 13.78 -9.72
CA ALA A 38 -18.44 13.73 -11.04
C ALA A 38 -19.30 12.94 -12.06
N GLY A 39 -19.85 11.78 -11.67
CA GLY A 39 -20.63 10.94 -12.58
C GLY A 39 -19.81 10.56 -13.82
N GLU A 40 -20.30 10.91 -15.01
CA GLU A 40 -19.58 10.74 -16.29
C GLU A 40 -18.60 11.89 -16.61
N GLN A 41 -18.62 12.98 -15.84
CA GLN A 41 -17.69 14.10 -16.01
C GLN A 41 -16.34 13.75 -15.37
N GLN A 42 -15.27 14.32 -15.92
CA GLN A 42 -13.95 14.21 -15.31
C GLN A 42 -13.90 15.04 -14.01
N PRO A 43 -13.62 14.41 -12.85
CA PRO A 43 -13.54 15.12 -11.58
C PRO A 43 -12.39 16.13 -11.58
N GLY A 44 -12.54 17.24 -10.85
CA GLY A 44 -11.43 18.10 -10.46
C GLY A 44 -10.70 17.58 -9.23
N LEU A 45 -11.45 16.99 -8.30
CA LEU A 45 -10.98 16.43 -7.04
C LEU A 45 -11.49 15.00 -6.89
N SER A 46 -10.62 14.08 -6.53
CA SER A 46 -10.99 12.69 -6.25
C SER A 46 -10.46 12.21 -4.91
N VAL A 47 -11.25 11.38 -4.24
CA VAL A 47 -10.80 10.49 -3.18
C VAL A 47 -10.48 9.15 -3.84
N VAL A 48 -9.23 8.72 -3.76
CA VAL A 48 -8.79 7.45 -4.34
C VAL A 48 -8.15 6.56 -3.28
N TYR A 49 -8.37 5.25 -3.40
CA TYR A 49 -7.81 4.25 -2.49
C TYR A 49 -6.50 3.65 -2.98
N GLN A 50 -6.03 4.10 -4.14
CA GLN A 50 -4.76 3.73 -4.72
C GLN A 50 -3.80 4.92 -4.63
N GLN A 51 -2.52 4.65 -4.38
CA GLN A 51 -1.52 5.71 -4.33
C GLN A 51 -1.45 6.42 -5.70
N PRO A 52 -1.64 7.74 -5.75
CA PRO A 52 -1.64 8.50 -7.00
C PRO A 52 -0.24 8.60 -7.60
N THR A 53 -0.20 8.80 -8.91
CA THR A 53 1.05 9.01 -9.67
C THR A 53 0.89 10.22 -10.58
N GLY A 54 1.98 10.69 -11.19
CA GLY A 54 1.92 11.76 -12.20
C GLY A 54 1.10 11.42 -13.45
N ARG A 55 0.66 10.16 -13.62
CA ARG A 55 -0.29 9.77 -14.67
C ARG A 55 -1.74 10.07 -14.29
N THR A 56 -2.07 10.03 -13.01
CA THR A 56 -3.46 10.10 -12.51
C THR A 56 -3.76 11.41 -11.79
N ALA A 57 -2.75 12.11 -11.27
CA ALA A 57 -2.94 13.31 -10.49
C ALA A 57 -1.88 14.39 -10.77
N VAL A 58 -2.24 15.63 -10.46
CA VAL A 58 -1.36 16.80 -10.55
C VAL A 58 -0.32 16.80 -9.42
N ASN A 59 0.91 17.20 -9.72
CA ASN A 59 1.97 17.41 -8.73
C ASN A 59 1.64 18.60 -7.82
N LEU A 60 1.27 18.35 -6.56
CA LEU A 60 0.93 19.36 -5.56
C LEU A 60 2.16 20.09 -5.01
N SER A 61 3.34 19.45 -5.00
CA SER A 61 4.60 20.10 -4.61
C SER A 61 4.94 21.27 -5.54
N GLU A 62 4.64 21.13 -6.84
CA GLU A 62 4.84 22.19 -7.84
C GLU A 62 3.65 23.14 -7.94
N SER A 63 2.43 22.60 -7.98
CA SER A 63 1.22 23.39 -8.28
C SER A 63 0.63 24.11 -7.06
N CYS A 64 0.86 23.60 -5.85
CA CYS A 64 0.28 24.15 -4.62
C CYS A 64 1.26 24.16 -3.43
N PRO A 65 2.43 24.82 -3.55
CA PRO A 65 3.49 24.75 -2.53
C PRO A 65 3.08 25.30 -1.15
N LEU A 66 2.12 26.24 -1.10
CA LEU A 66 1.58 26.76 0.17
C LEU A 66 0.78 25.71 0.95
N LEU A 67 0.00 24.87 0.24
CA LEU A 67 -0.70 23.76 0.86
C LEU A 67 0.33 22.76 1.40
N MET A 68 1.33 22.41 0.60
CA MET A 68 2.39 21.48 1.01
C MET A 68 3.16 21.99 2.23
N THR A 69 3.42 23.29 2.30
CA THR A 69 4.01 23.93 3.49
C THR A 69 3.08 23.78 4.70
N ALA A 70 1.78 24.07 4.56
CA ALA A 70 0.81 23.95 5.64
C ALA A 70 0.67 22.51 6.17
N LEU A 71 0.87 21.51 5.31
CA LEU A 71 0.84 20.09 5.67
C LEU A 71 2.19 19.56 6.19
N ASN A 72 3.25 20.36 6.21
CA ASN A 72 4.63 19.95 6.46
C ASN A 72 5.15 18.87 5.48
N GLN A 73 4.72 18.95 4.22
CA GLN A 73 5.04 17.99 3.16
C GLN A 73 5.91 18.60 2.03
N LEU A 74 6.37 19.86 2.18
CA LEU A 74 7.11 20.57 1.11
C LEU A 74 8.42 19.87 0.70
N GLU A 75 9.04 19.13 1.61
CA GLU A 75 10.28 18.40 1.34
C GLU A 75 10.08 17.12 0.52
N GLN A 76 8.82 16.70 0.32
CA GLN A 76 8.50 15.60 -0.59
C GLN A 76 8.65 16.06 -2.04
N GLN A 77 9.59 15.42 -2.75
CA GLN A 77 9.68 15.51 -4.19
C GLN A 77 8.46 14.81 -4.79
N ASP A 78 7.75 15.50 -5.68
CA ASP A 78 6.62 14.98 -6.47
C ASP A 78 5.45 14.38 -5.66
N CYS A 79 4.75 15.23 -4.91
CA CYS A 79 3.54 14.83 -4.18
C CYS A 79 2.30 14.86 -5.08
N TYR A 80 1.75 13.68 -5.41
CA TYR A 80 0.57 13.55 -6.28
C TYR A 80 -0.76 13.42 -5.53
N GLY A 81 -0.75 13.51 -4.20
CA GLY A 81 -1.96 13.52 -3.40
C GLY A 81 -1.69 13.62 -1.90
N ILE A 82 -2.74 13.95 -1.15
CA ILE A 82 -2.67 14.09 0.31
C ILE A 82 -3.12 12.76 0.93
N PRO A 83 -2.24 12.03 1.64
CA PRO A 83 -2.64 10.80 2.32
C PRO A 83 -3.51 11.15 3.52
N VAL A 84 -4.70 10.57 3.58
CA VAL A 84 -5.68 10.82 4.63
C VAL A 84 -6.18 9.52 5.25
N GLY A 85 -6.58 9.61 6.52
CA GLY A 85 -6.95 8.44 7.31
C GLY A 85 -5.76 7.53 7.62
N GLN A 86 -5.99 6.58 8.52
CA GLN A 86 -4.96 5.69 9.05
C GLN A 86 -4.97 4.38 8.26
N GLY A 87 -3.95 4.17 7.44
CA GLY A 87 -3.76 2.95 6.67
C GLY A 87 -2.47 2.22 7.06
N GLN A 88 -2.39 0.95 6.67
CA GLN A 88 -1.20 0.11 6.86
C GLN A 88 -0.86 -0.65 5.59
N TYR A 89 0.42 -0.90 5.35
CA TYR A 89 0.94 -1.73 4.27
C TYR A 89 1.56 -3.02 4.83
N GLY A 90 1.25 -4.13 4.17
CA GLY A 90 1.58 -5.47 4.63
C GLY A 90 0.97 -6.55 3.74
N TYR A 91 0.79 -7.74 4.32
CA TYR A 91 -0.04 -8.78 3.74
C TYR A 91 -1.46 -8.66 4.29
N LEU A 92 -2.43 -8.40 3.42
CA LEU A 92 -3.83 -8.71 3.67
C LEU A 92 -4.00 -10.22 3.58
N ALA A 93 -4.43 -10.85 4.67
CA ALA A 93 -4.59 -12.29 4.80
C ALA A 93 -6.07 -12.66 4.90
N ASP A 94 -6.50 -13.62 4.09
CA ASP A 94 -7.84 -14.19 4.23
C ASP A 94 -7.86 -15.21 5.40
N VAL A 95 -8.37 -14.77 6.55
CA VAL A 95 -8.39 -15.57 7.77
C VAL A 95 -9.35 -16.75 7.64
N SER A 96 -10.42 -16.63 6.85
CA SER A 96 -11.38 -17.73 6.66
C SER A 96 -10.74 -18.85 5.84
N GLN A 97 -10.05 -18.52 4.74
CA GLN A 97 -9.27 -19.50 3.97
C GLN A 97 -8.12 -20.09 4.77
N LEU A 98 -7.40 -19.29 5.56
CA LEU A 98 -6.34 -19.81 6.42
C LEU A 98 -6.89 -20.81 7.45
N ARG A 99 -8.07 -20.58 8.02
CA ARG A 99 -8.73 -21.54 8.92
C ARG A 99 -9.24 -22.78 8.19
N ALA A 100 -9.79 -22.63 6.98
CA ALA A 100 -10.16 -23.77 6.15
C ALA A 100 -8.94 -24.65 5.83
N LEU A 101 -7.78 -24.03 5.59
CA LEU A 101 -6.53 -24.71 5.26
C LEU A 101 -5.83 -25.31 6.48
N LEU A 102 -5.69 -24.56 7.59
CA LEU A 102 -4.88 -24.93 8.77
C LEU A 102 -5.71 -25.49 9.94
N GLY A 103 -7.03 -25.45 9.81
CA GLY A 103 -8.02 -25.83 10.82
C GLY A 103 -8.47 -24.67 11.72
N GLU A 104 -9.66 -24.80 12.29
CA GLU A 104 -10.33 -23.78 13.12
C GLU A 104 -9.53 -23.27 14.33
N LYS A 105 -8.54 -24.05 14.80
CA LYS A 105 -7.66 -23.67 15.92
C LYS A 105 -6.47 -22.80 15.49
N PHE A 106 -6.36 -22.49 14.20
CA PHE A 106 -5.35 -21.57 13.68
C PHE A 106 -5.51 -20.18 14.30
N GLN A 107 -4.37 -19.58 14.65
CA GLN A 107 -4.30 -18.24 15.23
C GLN A 107 -3.37 -17.39 14.38
N MET A 108 -3.87 -16.23 13.93
CA MET A 108 -3.09 -15.28 13.13
C MET A 108 -1.79 -14.86 13.82
N GLU A 109 -1.78 -14.79 15.15
CA GLU A 109 -0.59 -14.40 15.91
C GLU A 109 0.59 -15.35 15.71
N HIS A 110 0.35 -16.65 15.50
CA HIS A 110 1.43 -17.60 15.23
C HIS A 110 2.05 -17.37 13.85
N LEU A 111 1.25 -16.93 12.86
CA LEU A 111 1.75 -16.50 11.56
C LEU A 111 2.56 -15.20 11.69
N ARG A 112 2.06 -14.22 12.46
CA ARG A 112 2.75 -12.94 12.72
C ARG A 112 4.10 -13.14 13.38
N ARG A 113 4.25 -14.13 14.26
CA ARG A 113 5.49 -14.43 14.99
C ARG A 113 6.36 -15.52 14.36
N ALA A 114 5.90 -16.16 13.29
CA ALA A 114 6.68 -17.20 12.60
C ALA A 114 8.03 -16.63 12.14
N SER A 115 9.10 -17.41 12.35
CA SER A 115 10.44 -17.06 11.89
C SER A 115 10.49 -17.04 10.36
N TRP A 116 11.55 -16.47 9.78
CA TRP A 116 11.75 -16.53 8.34
C TRP A 116 11.79 -17.99 7.81
N GLN A 117 12.47 -18.90 8.51
CA GLN A 117 12.53 -20.30 8.08
C GLN A 117 11.17 -20.99 8.14
N GLU A 118 10.39 -20.75 9.21
CA GLU A 118 9.02 -21.26 9.34
C GLU A 118 8.11 -20.69 8.24
N TRP A 119 8.27 -19.40 7.89
CA TRP A 119 7.52 -18.73 6.83
C TRP A 119 7.82 -19.32 5.44
N VAL A 120 9.10 -19.48 5.09
CA VAL A 120 9.52 -20.11 3.82
C VAL A 120 8.98 -21.53 3.71
N GLU A 121 9.08 -22.30 4.80
CA GLU A 121 8.57 -23.67 4.84
C GLU A 121 7.04 -23.72 4.70
N PHE A 122 6.33 -22.80 5.36
CA PHE A 122 4.88 -22.67 5.20
C PHE A 122 4.50 -22.40 3.75
N VAL A 123 5.13 -21.43 3.08
CA VAL A 123 4.90 -21.13 1.65
C VAL A 123 5.13 -22.38 0.81
N ARG A 124 6.27 -23.05 0.99
CA ARG A 124 6.64 -24.26 0.25
C ARG A 124 5.61 -25.38 0.41
N VAL A 125 5.18 -25.65 1.65
CA VAL A 125 4.21 -26.70 1.96
C VAL A 125 2.83 -26.38 1.40
N VAL A 126 2.39 -25.12 1.45
CA VAL A 126 1.13 -24.70 0.83
C VAL A 126 1.20 -24.82 -0.70
N GLN A 127 2.30 -24.47 -1.35
CA GLN A 127 2.45 -24.69 -2.79
C GLN A 127 2.34 -26.16 -3.18
N GLN A 128 2.96 -27.05 -2.41
CA GLN A 128 2.84 -28.49 -2.62
C GLN A 128 1.39 -28.96 -2.44
N TRP A 129 0.69 -28.40 -1.45
CA TRP A 129 -0.72 -28.68 -1.23
C TRP A 129 -1.62 -28.19 -2.38
N ILE A 130 -1.37 -27.00 -2.92
CA ILE A 130 -2.11 -26.46 -4.08
C ILE A 130 -1.96 -27.40 -5.29
N ALA A 131 -0.75 -27.91 -5.53
CA ALA A 131 -0.51 -28.86 -6.61
C ALA A 131 -1.12 -30.25 -6.35
N GLN A 132 -1.06 -30.73 -5.10
CA GLN A 132 -1.59 -32.02 -4.69
C GLN A 132 -2.08 -32.00 -3.24
N PRO A 133 -3.39 -31.74 -3.02
CA PRO A 133 -3.95 -31.65 -1.69
C PRO A 133 -3.71 -32.93 -0.89
N SER A 134 -3.13 -32.76 0.30
CA SER A 134 -2.78 -33.85 1.20
C SER A 134 -2.48 -33.32 2.59
N LYS A 135 -2.63 -34.17 3.60
CA LYS A 135 -2.37 -33.79 4.99
C LYS A 135 -0.86 -33.59 5.22
N GLN A 136 -0.43 -32.33 5.25
CA GLN A 136 0.97 -31.94 5.44
C GLN A 136 1.14 -31.14 6.74
N LYS A 137 2.30 -31.31 7.40
CA LYS A 137 2.63 -30.60 8.64
C LYS A 137 3.22 -29.24 8.32
N VAL A 138 2.80 -28.21 9.05
CA VAL A 138 3.49 -26.91 9.09
C VAL A 138 3.73 -26.50 10.54
N VAL A 139 4.77 -25.69 10.77
CA VAL A 139 5.09 -25.13 12.09
C VAL A 139 5.13 -23.62 11.98
N LEU A 140 4.38 -22.92 12.84
CA LEU A 140 4.31 -21.46 12.88
C LEU A 140 4.53 -21.01 14.32
N ALA A 141 5.59 -20.23 14.57
CA ALA A 141 6.01 -19.80 15.90
C ALA A 141 6.06 -20.97 16.90
N GLY A 142 6.64 -22.10 16.49
CA GLY A 142 6.72 -23.33 17.29
C GLY A 142 5.42 -24.14 17.42
N HIS A 143 4.29 -23.67 16.89
CA HIS A 143 3.00 -24.39 16.95
C HIS A 143 2.80 -25.25 15.71
N THR A 144 2.42 -26.51 15.91
CA THR A 144 2.18 -27.45 14.80
C THR A 144 0.73 -27.35 14.31
N TYR A 145 0.60 -27.18 13.00
CA TYR A 145 -0.66 -27.26 12.26
C TYR A 145 -0.58 -28.35 11.19
N TRP A 146 -1.75 -28.75 10.70
CA TRP A 146 -1.88 -29.71 9.62
C TRP A 146 -2.77 -29.11 8.55
N LEU A 147 -2.27 -29.09 7.30
CA LEU A 147 -3.08 -28.68 6.18
C LEU A 147 -4.27 -29.64 6.01
N ALA A 148 -5.38 -29.10 5.50
CA ALA A 148 -6.55 -29.87 5.11
C ALA A 148 -6.17 -31.04 4.21
N GLU A 149 -6.84 -32.18 4.31
CA GLU A 149 -6.50 -33.35 3.50
C GLU A 149 -6.96 -33.20 2.03
N GLN A 150 -8.00 -32.40 1.80
CA GLN A 150 -8.61 -32.16 0.50
C GLN A 150 -8.96 -30.68 0.35
N ALA A 151 -9.06 -30.21 -0.89
CA ALA A 151 -9.56 -28.88 -1.18
C ALA A 151 -11.08 -28.82 -0.93
N SER A 152 -11.47 -28.17 0.16
CA SER A 152 -12.87 -27.78 0.42
C SER A 152 -13.29 -26.62 -0.49
N GLU A 153 -14.58 -26.32 -0.52
CA GLU A 153 -15.14 -25.22 -1.35
C GLU A 153 -14.41 -23.87 -1.14
N PRO A 154 -14.08 -23.42 0.10
CA PRO A 154 -13.33 -22.18 0.29
C PRO A 154 -11.91 -22.16 -0.29
N LEU A 155 -11.35 -23.34 -0.59
CA LEU A 155 -9.98 -23.51 -1.10
C LEU A 155 -9.97 -23.94 -2.57
N ALA A 156 -11.14 -24.10 -3.21
CA ALA A 156 -11.24 -24.65 -4.56
C ALA A 156 -10.58 -23.75 -5.61
N SER A 157 -10.60 -22.43 -5.39
CA SER A 157 -9.97 -21.45 -6.27
C SER A 157 -8.50 -21.19 -5.95
N LEU A 158 -7.98 -21.73 -4.83
CA LEU A 158 -6.64 -21.41 -4.35
C LEU A 158 -5.60 -21.90 -5.36
N ALA A 159 -4.85 -20.96 -5.93
CA ALA A 159 -3.90 -21.22 -7.02
C ALA A 159 -2.47 -20.76 -6.68
N GLY A 160 -2.32 -19.89 -5.68
CA GLY A 160 -1.03 -19.38 -5.21
C GLY A 160 -1.07 -19.05 -3.72
N VAL A 161 0.09 -18.77 -3.16
CA VAL A 161 0.20 -18.29 -1.77
C VAL A 161 0.05 -16.77 -1.73
N PHE A 162 0.65 -16.09 -2.71
CA PHE A 162 0.69 -14.64 -2.79
C PHE A 162 0.00 -14.12 -4.05
N THR A 163 -0.46 -12.88 -3.96
CA THR A 163 -0.67 -12.02 -5.11
C THR A 163 -0.17 -10.62 -4.77
N LEU A 164 0.29 -9.88 -5.77
CA LEU A 164 0.77 -8.50 -5.62
C LEU A 164 0.86 -7.79 -6.97
N ALA A 165 0.76 -6.47 -6.95
CA ALA A 165 0.96 -5.66 -8.13
C ALA A 165 2.46 -5.58 -8.50
N GLY A 166 2.80 -5.96 -9.72
CA GLY A 166 4.17 -5.96 -10.23
C GLY A 166 4.85 -4.60 -10.26
N GLU A 167 4.06 -3.58 -10.57
CA GLU A 167 4.46 -2.17 -10.63
C GLU A 167 5.04 -1.63 -9.32
N THR A 168 4.67 -2.21 -8.16
CA THR A 168 5.14 -1.82 -6.83
C THR A 168 5.90 -2.94 -6.14
N ALA A 169 6.39 -3.94 -6.88
CA ALA A 169 7.02 -5.11 -6.28
C ALA A 169 8.29 -4.75 -5.47
N TYR A 170 9.02 -3.70 -5.85
CA TYR A 170 10.29 -3.26 -5.23
C TYR A 170 10.28 -1.81 -4.77
N SER A 171 9.18 -1.09 -4.93
CA SER A 171 9.12 0.34 -4.65
C SER A 171 8.22 0.63 -3.45
N ASP A 172 8.31 1.86 -2.98
CA ASP A 172 7.40 2.40 -1.98
C ASP A 172 7.51 1.66 -0.64
N GLN A 173 6.38 1.32 -0.02
CA GLN A 173 6.32 0.93 1.39
C GLN A 173 7.11 -0.35 1.69
N VAL A 174 7.33 -1.23 0.71
CA VAL A 174 8.15 -2.46 0.89
C VAL A 174 9.62 -2.13 1.19
N LEU A 175 10.10 -0.94 0.81
CA LEU A 175 11.46 -0.50 1.10
C LEU A 175 11.64 -0.03 2.54
N THR A 176 10.57 0.36 3.22
CA THR A 176 10.66 0.93 4.57
C THR A 176 11.36 0.02 5.57
N PRO A 177 11.07 -1.29 5.66
CA PRO A 177 11.83 -2.20 6.53
C PRO A 177 13.30 -2.32 6.13
N VAL A 178 13.63 -2.26 4.84
CA VAL A 178 15.00 -2.30 4.33
C VAL A 178 15.77 -1.05 4.74
N LEU A 179 15.19 0.14 4.51
CA LEU A 179 15.74 1.43 4.95
C LEU A 179 15.87 1.47 6.48
N GLY A 180 14.89 0.88 7.16
CA GLY A 180 14.81 0.72 8.60
C GLY A 180 16.01 0.04 9.23
N THR A 181 16.73 -0.80 8.49
CA THR A 181 17.97 -1.43 8.98
C THR A 181 19.09 -0.40 9.22
N VAL A 182 19.04 0.75 8.54
CA VAL A 182 20.06 1.81 8.61
C VAL A 182 19.54 3.09 9.26
N TRP A 183 18.26 3.43 9.05
CA TRP A 183 17.68 4.71 9.47
C TRP A 183 16.36 4.52 10.21
N GLN A 184 16.09 5.41 11.17
CA GLN A 184 14.86 5.43 11.97
C GLN A 184 13.84 6.46 11.47
N THR A 185 14.28 7.53 10.81
CA THR A 185 13.39 8.65 10.45
C THR A 185 13.50 9.05 8.98
N PRO A 186 12.42 9.61 8.39
CA PRO A 186 12.46 10.16 7.03
C PRO A 186 13.54 11.22 6.85
N GLU A 187 13.79 12.06 7.86
CA GLU A 187 14.84 13.08 7.82
C GLU A 187 16.25 12.48 7.64
N GLN A 188 16.53 11.36 8.31
CA GLN A 188 17.80 10.66 8.15
C GLN A 188 17.96 10.11 6.73
N VAL A 189 16.89 9.53 6.17
CA VAL A 189 16.87 9.03 4.78
C VAL A 189 17.08 10.17 3.80
N ALA A 190 16.33 11.28 3.93
CA ALA A 190 16.44 12.44 3.04
C ALA A 190 17.86 13.03 3.03
N ASN A 191 18.51 13.08 4.20
CA ASN A 191 19.84 13.69 4.35
C ASN A 191 20.99 12.74 4.00
N ARG A 192 20.86 11.44 4.28
CA ARG A 192 21.98 10.48 4.23
C ARG A 192 21.79 9.35 3.21
N GLY A 193 20.55 8.99 2.87
CA GLY A 193 20.22 7.96 1.87
C GLY A 193 20.41 8.46 0.43
N LYS A 194 21.60 8.96 0.12
CA LYS A 194 21.94 9.52 -1.21
C LYS A 194 22.33 8.45 -2.23
N ASP A 195 22.71 7.27 -1.76
CA ASP A 195 22.98 6.08 -2.56
C ASP A 195 22.51 4.82 -1.82
N THR A 196 22.63 3.68 -2.50
CA THR A 196 22.20 2.36 -2.01
C THR A 196 23.32 1.59 -1.32
N ALA A 197 24.56 2.10 -1.24
CA ALA A 197 25.69 1.34 -0.73
C ALA A 197 25.47 0.92 0.73
N GLN A 198 24.87 1.82 1.53
CA GLN A 198 24.56 1.59 2.94
C GLN A 198 23.49 0.51 3.16
N ILE A 199 22.60 0.29 2.18
CA ILE A 199 21.52 -0.71 2.26
C ILE A 199 21.77 -1.94 1.38
N SER A 200 22.91 -2.02 0.69
CA SER A 200 23.21 -3.09 -0.29
C SER A 200 23.04 -4.50 0.26
N GLN A 201 23.45 -4.75 1.51
CA GLN A 201 23.24 -6.04 2.18
C GLN A 201 21.75 -6.28 2.49
N SER A 202 21.05 -5.26 3.01
CA SER A 202 19.61 -5.32 3.30
C SER A 202 18.76 -5.45 2.04
N LEU A 203 19.22 -4.97 0.88
CA LEU A 203 18.59 -5.22 -0.43
C LEU A 203 18.63 -6.71 -0.79
N GLY A 204 19.64 -7.47 -0.35
CA GLY A 204 19.66 -8.93 -0.48
C GLY A 204 18.50 -9.60 0.26
N ALA A 205 18.04 -9.04 1.38
CA ALA A 205 16.87 -9.54 2.11
C ALA A 205 15.57 -9.28 1.34
N LEU A 206 15.44 -8.11 0.70
CA LEU A 206 14.32 -7.82 -0.21
C LEU A 206 14.30 -8.81 -1.38
N VAL A 207 15.43 -9.09 -2.01
CA VAL A 207 15.51 -10.04 -3.13
C VAL A 207 15.09 -11.44 -2.70
N GLN A 208 15.49 -11.90 -1.52
CA GLN A 208 15.04 -13.19 -0.98
C GLN A 208 13.53 -13.23 -0.75
N LEU A 209 12.94 -12.15 -0.22
CA LEU A 209 11.49 -12.00 -0.10
C LEU A 209 10.81 -12.12 -1.46
N ILE A 210 11.26 -11.36 -2.46
CA ILE A 210 10.65 -11.37 -3.79
C ILE A 210 10.87 -12.71 -4.50
N GLY A 211 12.01 -13.36 -4.29
CA GLY A 211 12.27 -14.71 -4.76
C GLY A 211 11.24 -15.71 -4.20
N LEU A 212 10.91 -15.61 -2.91
CA LEU A 212 9.89 -16.44 -2.28
C LEU A 212 8.48 -16.13 -2.82
N GLU A 213 8.14 -14.85 -2.98
CA GLU A 213 6.83 -14.45 -3.51
C GLU A 213 6.66 -14.93 -4.97
N SER A 214 7.66 -14.68 -5.82
CA SER A 214 7.59 -14.90 -7.28
C SER A 214 7.35 -16.35 -7.68
N VAL A 215 7.81 -17.31 -6.87
CA VAL A 215 7.57 -18.73 -7.14
C VAL A 215 6.16 -19.18 -6.76
N ALA A 216 5.43 -18.39 -5.97
CA ALA A 216 4.16 -18.76 -5.35
C ALA A 216 3.01 -17.77 -5.64
N LEU A 217 3.07 -17.11 -6.79
CA LEU A 217 2.08 -16.12 -7.21
C LEU A 217 0.82 -16.72 -7.83
N ALA A 218 -0.31 -16.04 -7.63
CA ALA A 218 -1.52 -16.19 -8.42
C ALA A 218 -2.03 -14.84 -8.93
N ASP A 219 -2.65 -14.87 -10.12
CA ASP A 219 -3.38 -13.77 -10.73
C ASP A 219 -4.86 -14.14 -10.94
N ALA A 220 -5.60 -13.31 -11.68
CA ALA A 220 -7.01 -13.56 -12.00
C ALA A 220 -7.24 -14.85 -12.83
N SER A 221 -6.21 -15.37 -13.51
CA SER A 221 -6.27 -16.58 -14.34
C SER A 221 -5.82 -17.84 -13.60
N GLY A 222 -5.13 -17.72 -12.46
CA GLY A 222 -4.66 -18.85 -11.65
C GLY A 222 -3.19 -18.72 -11.26
N ALA A 223 -2.48 -19.85 -11.19
CA ALA A 223 -1.08 -19.90 -10.81
C ALA A 223 -0.21 -19.20 -11.86
N VAL A 224 0.67 -18.30 -11.43
CA VAL A 224 1.60 -17.58 -12.28
C VAL A 224 2.93 -18.33 -12.28
N GLN A 225 3.49 -18.54 -13.47
CA GLN A 225 4.80 -19.17 -13.59
C GLN A 225 5.88 -18.26 -12.97
N PRO A 226 6.90 -18.83 -12.30
CA PRO A 226 7.99 -18.05 -11.75
C PRO A 226 8.64 -17.17 -12.83
N GLN A 227 8.68 -15.86 -12.60
CA GLN A 227 9.33 -14.88 -13.45
C GLN A 227 10.16 -13.94 -12.58
N SER A 228 11.14 -13.24 -13.18
CA SER A 228 11.96 -12.24 -12.48
C SER A 228 11.16 -11.06 -11.95
N LEU A 229 9.99 -10.75 -12.55
CA LEU A 229 9.09 -9.70 -12.10
C LEU A 229 7.64 -10.21 -12.15
N PRO A 230 6.84 -10.03 -11.08
CA PRO A 230 5.39 -10.18 -11.19
C PRO A 230 4.90 -9.24 -12.29
N GLN A 231 4.22 -9.75 -13.31
CA GLN A 231 3.57 -8.93 -14.36
C GLN A 231 2.08 -8.74 -14.08
N ILE A 232 1.68 -8.95 -12.83
CA ILE A 232 0.29 -8.88 -12.38
C ILE A 232 -0.05 -7.40 -12.21
N THR A 233 -1.09 -6.94 -12.90
CA THR A 233 -1.62 -5.59 -12.69
C THR A 233 -2.22 -5.48 -11.30
N ARG A 234 -2.30 -4.26 -10.75
CA ARG A 234 -2.96 -4.05 -9.45
C ARG A 234 -4.39 -4.58 -9.43
N GLU A 235 -5.17 -4.31 -10.47
CA GLU A 235 -6.53 -4.84 -10.64
C GLU A 235 -6.55 -6.37 -10.65
N GLY A 236 -5.61 -7.01 -11.36
CA GLY A 236 -5.48 -8.46 -11.41
C GLY A 236 -5.12 -9.06 -10.06
N ALA A 237 -4.28 -8.39 -9.27
CA ALA A 237 -3.91 -8.83 -7.93
C ALA A 237 -5.08 -8.72 -6.94
N LEU A 238 -5.79 -7.58 -6.96
CA LEU A 238 -7.02 -7.40 -6.18
C LEU A 238 -8.06 -8.46 -6.52
N GLN A 239 -8.30 -8.72 -7.82
CA GLN A 239 -9.24 -9.73 -8.28
C GLN A 239 -8.82 -11.14 -7.83
N ALA A 240 -7.54 -11.49 -7.95
CA ALA A 240 -7.01 -12.78 -7.50
C ALA A 240 -7.29 -13.00 -6.00
N PHE A 241 -7.08 -11.97 -5.17
CA PHE A 241 -7.34 -12.06 -3.73
C PHE A 241 -8.84 -12.12 -3.40
N ALA A 242 -9.64 -11.27 -4.05
CA ALA A 242 -11.09 -11.20 -3.86
C ALA A 242 -11.75 -12.56 -4.17
N GLU A 243 -11.33 -13.21 -5.26
CA GLU A 243 -11.84 -14.51 -5.70
C GLU A 243 -11.17 -15.72 -5.02
N GLY A 244 -10.33 -15.48 -4.01
CA GLY A 244 -9.71 -16.52 -3.19
C GLY A 244 -8.65 -17.36 -3.88
N ARG A 245 -7.97 -16.80 -4.89
CA ARG A 245 -6.85 -17.48 -5.59
C ARG A 245 -5.52 -17.39 -4.87
N ALA A 246 -5.38 -16.44 -3.94
CA ALA A 246 -4.19 -16.25 -3.11
C ALA A 246 -4.58 -16.13 -1.63
N LEU A 247 -3.73 -16.66 -0.73
CA LEU A 247 -3.91 -16.51 0.72
C LEU A 247 -3.56 -15.10 1.20
N PHE A 248 -2.57 -14.48 0.55
CA PHE A 248 -2.08 -13.16 0.92
C PHE A 248 -2.04 -12.22 -0.27
N TYR A 249 -2.52 -11.00 -0.06
CA TYR A 249 -2.34 -9.88 -0.97
C TYR A 249 -1.39 -8.86 -0.36
N ARG A 250 -0.22 -8.67 -0.97
CA ARG A 250 0.73 -7.64 -0.54
C ARG A 250 0.27 -6.27 -1.06
N THR A 251 -0.31 -5.48 -0.18
CA THR A 251 -0.86 -4.16 -0.49
C THR A 251 -1.08 -3.35 0.80
N SER A 252 -1.75 -2.22 0.68
CA SER A 252 -2.23 -1.42 1.80
C SER A 252 -3.69 -1.68 2.15
N THR A 253 -4.08 -1.35 3.38
CA THR A 253 -5.47 -1.43 3.85
C THR A 253 -6.42 -0.54 3.09
N SER A 254 -5.95 0.45 2.32
CA SER A 254 -6.82 1.22 1.45
C SER A 254 -7.46 0.33 0.38
N GLU A 255 -6.77 -0.68 -0.14
CA GLU A 255 -7.36 -1.61 -1.12
C GLU A 255 -8.33 -2.60 -0.49
N LYS A 256 -8.32 -2.76 0.84
CA LYS A 256 -9.34 -3.55 1.56
C LYS A 256 -10.75 -2.98 1.36
N THR A 257 -10.89 -1.66 1.16
CA THR A 257 -12.19 -1.01 0.91
C THR A 257 -12.78 -1.38 -0.45
N LEU A 258 -11.94 -1.87 -1.38
CA LEU A 258 -12.35 -2.31 -2.71
C LEU A 258 -12.88 -3.76 -2.73
N LEU A 259 -12.78 -4.47 -1.60
CA LEU A 259 -13.33 -5.82 -1.45
C LEU A 259 -14.83 -5.75 -1.13
N SER A 260 -15.54 -6.87 -1.36
CA SER A 260 -16.90 -6.99 -0.85
C SER A 260 -16.90 -6.87 0.69
N PRO A 261 -17.98 -6.33 1.31
CA PRO A 261 -18.03 -6.19 2.78
C PRO A 261 -17.79 -7.51 3.52
N GLU A 262 -18.37 -8.61 3.03
CA GLU A 262 -18.18 -9.95 3.58
C GLU A 262 -16.70 -10.39 3.55
N LYS A 263 -16.02 -10.17 2.41
CA LYS A 263 -14.60 -10.50 2.29
C LYS A 263 -13.76 -9.62 3.20
N ALA A 264 -14.05 -8.31 3.26
CA ALA A 264 -13.31 -7.36 4.09
C ALA A 264 -13.36 -7.73 5.58
N GLU A 265 -14.48 -8.25 6.09
CA GLU A 265 -14.62 -8.71 7.48
C GLU A 265 -13.71 -9.90 7.82
N GLN A 266 -13.34 -10.71 6.82
CA GLN A 266 -12.51 -11.90 6.97
C GLN A 266 -11.01 -11.62 6.80
N VAL A 267 -10.65 -10.37 6.47
CA VAL A 267 -9.28 -10.00 6.12
C VAL A 267 -8.58 -9.29 7.28
N GLU A 268 -7.45 -9.84 7.70
CA GLU A 268 -6.54 -9.22 8.67
C GLU A 268 -5.22 -8.84 8.01
N LEU A 269 -4.62 -7.72 8.42
CA LEU A 269 -3.29 -7.33 7.96
C LEU A 269 -2.20 -7.83 8.92
N PHE A 270 -1.04 -8.18 8.37
CA PHE A 270 0.20 -8.28 9.13
C PHE A 270 1.41 -7.81 8.30
N ALA A 271 2.54 -7.59 8.97
CA ALA A 271 3.74 -7.08 8.32
C ALA A 271 4.30 -8.05 7.26
N VAL A 272 4.91 -7.48 6.22
CA VAL A 272 5.70 -8.24 5.26
C VAL A 272 6.87 -8.91 5.98
N LYS A 273 7.15 -10.17 5.64
CA LYS A 273 8.20 -10.97 6.29
C LYS A 273 9.52 -10.77 5.57
N PHE A 274 10.59 -10.51 6.31
CA PHE A 274 11.94 -10.38 5.77
C PHE A 274 12.90 -11.36 6.45
N PRO A 275 13.94 -11.84 5.76
CA PRO A 275 15.04 -12.61 6.34
C PRO A 275 16.04 -11.72 7.07
N PHE A 276 15.57 -10.75 7.86
CA PHE A 276 16.49 -9.89 8.59
C PHE A 276 17.16 -10.66 9.72
N GLU A 277 18.45 -10.39 9.90
CA GLU A 277 19.26 -10.84 11.01
C GLU A 277 19.82 -9.60 11.73
N GLU A 278 20.10 -9.72 13.03
CA GLU A 278 20.69 -8.63 13.84
C GLU A 278 21.97 -8.05 13.22
N SER A 279 22.71 -8.85 12.46
CA SER A 279 23.93 -8.43 11.75
C SER A 279 23.69 -7.38 10.66
N LEU A 280 22.45 -7.26 10.16
CA LEU A 280 22.07 -6.27 9.15
C LEU A 280 21.71 -4.92 9.77
N LEU A 281 21.49 -4.86 11.09
CA LEU A 281 21.10 -3.63 11.76
C LEU A 281 22.31 -2.75 12.03
N SER A 282 22.22 -1.50 11.59
CA SER A 282 23.11 -0.46 12.08
C SER A 282 22.71 -0.03 13.50
N GLY A 283 23.66 0.47 14.30
CA GLY A 283 23.35 0.98 15.64
C GLY A 283 22.43 2.21 15.66
N GLU A 284 22.19 2.84 14.51
CA GLU A 284 21.25 3.96 14.32
C GLU A 284 19.93 3.54 13.65
N GLY A 285 19.77 2.25 13.31
CA GLY A 285 18.57 1.70 12.67
C GLY A 285 17.44 1.37 13.65
N LEU A 286 16.33 0.88 13.10
CA LEU A 286 15.21 0.31 13.85
C LEU A 286 15.59 -1.06 14.43
N THR A 287 14.92 -1.42 15.53
CA THR A 287 15.07 -2.74 16.16
C THR A 287 14.38 -3.84 15.35
N MET A 288 14.81 -5.10 15.54
CA MET A 288 14.15 -6.27 14.93
C MET A 288 12.66 -6.37 15.25
N GLU A 289 12.24 -5.93 16.45
CA GLU A 289 10.83 -5.90 16.84
C GLU A 289 10.06 -4.85 16.04
N GLN A 290 10.63 -3.66 15.88
CA GLN A 290 10.01 -2.60 15.07
C GLN A 290 9.90 -3.03 13.60
N LEU A 291 10.93 -3.66 13.03
CA LEU A 291 10.93 -4.12 11.63
C LEU A 291 9.88 -5.20 11.34
N GLN A 292 9.27 -5.80 12.38
CA GLN A 292 8.15 -6.75 12.24
C GLN A 292 6.77 -6.06 12.28
N LYS A 293 6.71 -4.72 12.32
CA LYS A 293 5.47 -3.95 12.30
C LYS A 293 5.07 -3.58 10.85
N PRO A 294 3.76 -3.49 10.54
CA PRO A 294 3.28 -2.94 9.28
C PRO A 294 3.77 -1.51 9.04
N VAL A 295 3.86 -1.10 7.78
CA VAL A 295 4.24 0.27 7.41
C VAL A 295 3.00 1.16 7.38
N SER A 296 3.05 2.33 8.01
CA SER A 296 1.98 3.33 7.98
C SER A 296 1.79 3.87 6.56
N THR A 297 0.54 4.09 6.18
CA THR A 297 0.16 4.73 4.90
C THR A 297 -1.17 5.47 5.08
N GLY A 298 -1.62 6.19 4.05
CA GLY A 298 -2.98 6.73 4.01
C GLY A 298 -4.01 5.63 3.80
N ALA A 299 -5.18 5.77 4.45
CA ALA A 299 -6.34 4.94 4.14
C ALA A 299 -6.99 5.34 2.80
N ALA A 300 -6.78 6.59 2.36
CA ALA A 300 -7.14 7.11 1.06
C ALA A 300 -6.20 8.26 0.68
N TRP A 301 -6.35 8.78 -0.54
CA TRP A 301 -5.62 9.91 -1.06
C TRP A 301 -6.58 10.94 -1.62
N LEU A 302 -6.41 12.20 -1.23
CA LEU A 302 -7.08 13.33 -1.88
C LEU A 302 -6.21 13.79 -3.05
N THR A 303 -6.76 13.77 -4.26
CA THR A 303 -6.01 14.02 -5.49
C THR A 303 -6.68 15.08 -6.35
N VAL A 304 -5.86 15.93 -6.96
CA VAL A 304 -6.31 16.81 -8.04
C VAL A 304 -6.13 16.06 -9.34
N SER A 305 -7.23 15.78 -10.05
CA SER A 305 -7.20 14.91 -11.24
C SER A 305 -6.36 15.51 -12.36
N ALA A 306 -5.47 14.70 -12.94
CA ALA A 306 -4.70 15.08 -14.12
C ALA A 306 -5.59 15.24 -15.37
N GLU A 307 -6.73 14.54 -15.42
CA GLU A 307 -7.68 14.59 -16.54
C GLU A 307 -8.73 15.70 -16.39
N GLY A 308 -8.82 16.33 -15.21
CA GLY A 308 -9.70 17.47 -14.97
C GLY A 308 -9.28 18.71 -15.78
N SER A 309 -10.24 19.55 -16.18
CA SER A 309 -9.93 20.80 -16.88
C SER A 309 -9.07 21.74 -16.01
N PRO A 310 -8.33 22.70 -16.59
CA PRO A 310 -7.55 23.67 -15.81
C PRO A 310 -8.39 24.43 -14.78
N GLU A 311 -9.65 24.72 -15.08
CA GLU A 311 -10.60 25.33 -14.15
C GLU A 311 -10.95 24.40 -12.99
N GLN A 312 -11.21 23.11 -13.28
CA GLN A 312 -11.46 22.09 -12.26
C GLN A 312 -10.26 21.89 -11.35
N GLN A 313 -9.05 21.81 -11.92
CA GLN A 313 -7.81 21.66 -11.15
C GLN A 313 -7.57 22.87 -10.24
N LYS A 314 -7.77 24.09 -10.77
CA LYS A 314 -7.64 25.32 -9.99
C LYS A 314 -8.65 25.37 -8.84
N GLU A 315 -9.88 24.95 -9.09
CA GLU A 315 -10.94 24.92 -8.08
C GLU A 315 -10.65 23.86 -7.01
N ALA A 316 -10.20 22.67 -7.39
CA ALA A 316 -9.79 21.61 -6.48
C ALA A 316 -8.62 22.02 -5.59
N GLN A 317 -7.58 22.65 -6.16
CA GLN A 317 -6.44 23.19 -5.40
C GLN A 317 -6.88 24.29 -4.43
N ALA A 318 -7.80 25.16 -4.83
CA ALA A 318 -8.37 26.20 -3.97
C ALA A 318 -9.16 25.59 -2.81
N LEU A 319 -9.94 24.53 -3.06
CA LEU A 319 -10.65 23.78 -2.03
C LEU A 319 -9.68 23.13 -1.04
N LEU A 320 -8.69 22.37 -1.52
CA LEU A 320 -7.73 21.68 -0.65
C LEU A 320 -6.94 22.67 0.21
N ARG A 321 -6.44 23.76 -0.40
CA ARG A 321 -5.77 24.81 0.36
C ARG A 321 -6.68 25.40 1.43
N TRP A 322 -7.92 25.74 1.09
CA TRP A 322 -8.85 26.30 2.05
C TRP A 322 -9.18 25.29 3.16
N ALA A 323 -9.43 24.03 2.80
CA ALA A 323 -9.75 22.95 3.73
C ALA A 323 -8.70 22.79 4.83
N TYR A 324 -7.41 22.88 4.48
CA TYR A 324 -6.31 22.67 5.42
C TYR A 324 -5.72 23.95 6.03
N THR A 325 -6.17 25.14 5.62
CA THR A 325 -5.67 26.43 6.17
C THR A 325 -6.73 27.30 6.82
N HIS A 326 -8.02 27.07 6.55
CA HIS A 326 -9.12 27.77 7.20
C HIS A 326 -9.48 27.08 8.53
N GLN A 327 -9.54 27.85 9.63
CA GLN A 327 -9.69 27.32 10.98
C GLN A 327 -10.88 26.35 11.14
N GLN A 328 -12.06 26.73 10.65
CA GLN A 328 -13.26 25.89 10.76
C GLN A 328 -13.20 24.69 9.81
N ALA A 329 -12.70 24.88 8.60
CA ALA A 329 -12.60 23.82 7.61
C ALA A 329 -11.58 22.74 8.01
N ALA A 330 -10.46 23.14 8.61
CA ALA A 330 -9.40 22.23 9.04
C ALA A 330 -9.88 21.23 10.10
N SER A 331 -10.88 21.61 10.91
CA SER A 331 -11.49 20.69 11.88
C SER A 331 -12.42 19.64 11.24
N LEU A 332 -12.86 19.88 10.00
CA LEU A 332 -13.74 19.02 9.22
C LEU A 332 -13.00 18.26 8.10
N ALA A 333 -11.81 18.72 7.73
CA ALA A 333 -10.99 18.09 6.70
C ALA A 333 -10.57 16.68 7.15
N PRO A 334 -10.48 15.72 6.21
CA PRO A 334 -9.94 14.41 6.53
C PRO A 334 -8.55 14.53 7.15
N GLN A 335 -8.36 13.85 8.27
CA GLN A 335 -7.11 13.88 9.02
C GLN A 335 -5.98 13.29 8.17
N LEU A 336 -4.81 13.92 8.21
CA LEU A 336 -3.63 13.39 7.56
C LEU A 336 -3.26 12.02 8.14
N ALA A 337 -2.76 11.15 7.26
CA ALA A 337 -2.18 9.90 7.70
C ALA A 337 -0.96 10.17 8.59
N THR A 338 -0.86 9.44 9.69
CA THR A 338 0.28 9.50 10.61
C THR A 338 0.70 8.09 10.99
N ALA A 339 1.91 7.92 11.53
CA ALA A 339 2.27 6.63 12.11
C ALA A 339 1.62 6.49 13.50
N GLY A 340 1.08 5.30 13.78
CA GLY A 340 0.62 4.90 15.10
C GLY A 340 1.74 4.18 15.86
N GLU A 341 1.52 3.88 17.15
CA GLU A 341 2.52 3.20 17.98
C GLU A 341 2.89 1.78 17.46
N ASP A 342 1.96 1.14 16.74
CA ASP A 342 2.10 -0.20 16.19
C ASP A 342 2.44 -0.25 14.69
N THR A 343 2.89 0.87 14.11
CA THR A 343 3.32 0.92 12.71
C THR A 343 4.69 1.56 12.53
N LEU A 344 5.34 1.23 11.42
CA LEU A 344 6.54 1.91 10.95
C LEU A 344 6.15 3.19 10.22
N VAL A 345 6.86 4.28 10.46
CA VAL A 345 6.79 5.46 9.58
C VAL A 345 7.29 5.05 8.20
N ASP A 346 6.58 5.40 7.13
CA ASP A 346 7.02 5.13 5.75
C ASP A 346 8.28 5.95 5.40
N LEU A 347 9.43 5.30 5.50
CA LEU A 347 10.74 5.88 5.18
C LEU A 347 10.96 6.03 3.67
N SER A 348 10.25 5.25 2.86
CA SER A 348 10.43 5.23 1.41
C SER A 348 10.10 6.58 0.76
N GLN A 349 9.17 7.35 1.34
CA GLN A 349 8.78 8.67 0.84
C GLN A 349 9.92 9.69 0.85
N ALA A 350 10.94 9.48 1.68
CA ALA A 350 12.12 10.35 1.74
C ALA A 350 13.23 9.98 0.75
N LEU A 351 13.08 8.88 0.00
CA LEU A 351 14.04 8.51 -1.04
C LEU A 351 13.88 9.40 -2.28
N SER A 352 15.01 9.83 -2.83
CA SER A 352 15.03 10.46 -4.15
C SER A 352 14.73 9.45 -5.26
N ASP A 353 14.22 9.93 -6.39
CA ASP A 353 13.94 9.11 -7.57
C ASP A 353 15.16 8.35 -8.06
N TYR A 354 16.34 8.98 -8.00
CA TYR A 354 17.59 8.34 -8.37
C TYR A 354 17.85 7.07 -7.55
N VAL A 355 17.66 7.15 -6.23
CA VAL A 355 17.88 5.99 -5.35
C VAL A 355 16.79 4.95 -5.53
N ARG A 356 15.53 5.35 -5.74
CA ARG A 356 14.44 4.42 -6.07
C ARG A 356 14.75 3.62 -7.34
N GLN A 357 15.20 4.30 -8.40
CA GLN A 357 15.59 3.65 -9.65
C GLN A 357 16.83 2.76 -9.48
N ASP A 358 17.76 3.15 -8.63
CA ASP A 358 18.95 2.36 -8.30
C ASP A 358 18.59 1.05 -7.57
N VAL A 359 17.70 1.14 -6.58
CA VAL A 359 17.16 -0.02 -5.87
C VAL A 359 16.46 -0.98 -6.82
N GLN A 360 15.58 -0.48 -7.70
CA GLN A 360 14.91 -1.30 -8.70
C GLN A 360 15.93 -2.04 -9.58
N ARG A 361 16.92 -1.32 -10.11
CA ARG A 361 17.94 -1.90 -11.00
C ARG A 361 18.77 -2.97 -10.30
N GLN A 362 19.13 -2.75 -9.03
CA GLN A 362 19.86 -3.73 -8.24
C GLN A 362 19.02 -4.97 -7.96
N ALA A 363 17.74 -4.79 -7.62
CA ALA A 363 16.83 -5.91 -7.41
C ALA A 363 16.65 -6.76 -8.68
N ASP A 364 16.46 -6.11 -9.83
CA ASP A 364 16.35 -6.79 -11.14
C ASP A 364 17.63 -7.59 -11.47
N THR A 365 18.80 -7.00 -11.19
CA THR A 365 20.10 -7.66 -11.40
C THR A 365 20.23 -8.88 -10.49
N LEU A 366 19.90 -8.74 -9.21
CA LEU A 366 20.06 -9.82 -8.24
C LEU A 366 19.11 -10.99 -8.54
N LEU A 367 17.89 -10.72 -8.97
CA LEU A 367 16.91 -11.76 -9.35
C LEU A 367 17.32 -12.52 -10.61
N THR A 368 17.87 -11.82 -11.61
CA THR A 368 18.39 -12.49 -12.82
C THR A 368 19.63 -13.34 -12.54
N THR A 369 20.42 -13.03 -11.50
CA THR A 369 21.56 -13.85 -11.08
C THR A 369 21.23 -14.98 -10.11
N ALA A 370 20.06 -14.94 -9.47
CA ALA A 370 19.61 -15.96 -8.51
C ALA A 370 18.83 -17.12 -9.17
N GLN A 371 18.44 -16.97 -10.44
CA GLN A 371 17.86 -18.00 -11.31
C GLN A 371 18.97 -18.79 -12.02
#